data_AF-A0A2I1F8P3-F1
#
_entry.id   AF-A0A2I1F8P3-F1
#
_cell.length_a   1.000
_cell.length_b   1.000
_cell.length_c   1.000
_cell.angle_alpha   90.00
_cell.angle_beta   90.00
_cell.angle_gamma   90.00
#
_symmetry.space_group_name_H-M   'P 1'
#
loop_
_entity.id
_entity.type
_entity.pdbx_description
1 polymer ?
#
loop_
_entity_poly.entity_id
_entity_poly.type
_entity_poly.pdbx_seq_one_letter_code
_entity_poly.pdbx_strand_id
1 'polypeptide(L)'
;MTDLFTKIRVGTDRVSEAIPTKLRQQVYAILGNRGFSQTFEDKSNSKEHPFIVKLRDDILDLMNRYRKFKDQERLKKSTEDINEIIREVINIFFFRLKVQQPIATWYWLPKGTNVNSLRMEASWDENETDDLRFDICVFPLIGSNIDQPNEKVIVQAQVVMNTLDE
;
A
#
# COMPACT_ATOMS: atom_id res chain seq x y z
N MET A 1 13.27 23.89 20.03
CA MET A 1 12.36 24.86 20.71
C MET A 1 11.84 24.31 22.05
N THR A 2 11.65 22.99 22.20
CA THR A 2 11.21 22.34 23.44
C THR A 2 12.29 22.17 24.51
N ASP A 3 13.57 21.98 24.13
CA ASP A 3 14.66 21.70 25.09
C ASP A 3 14.83 22.72 26.22
N LEU A 4 14.62 24.01 25.92
CA LEU A 4 14.74 25.06 26.94
C LEU A 4 13.58 24.98 27.95
N PHE A 5 12.37 24.62 27.50
CA PHE A 5 11.20 24.46 28.35
C PHE A 5 11.37 23.27 29.30
N THR A 6 11.87 22.14 28.81
CA THR A 6 12.15 20.95 29.63
C THR A 6 13.20 21.22 30.72
N LYS A 7 14.18 22.10 30.44
CA LYS A 7 15.25 22.42 31.40
C LYS A 7 14.84 23.38 32.53
N ILE A 8 13.89 24.28 32.28
CA ILE A 8 13.59 25.38 33.20
C ILE A 8 12.19 25.31 33.84
N ARG A 9 11.34 24.34 33.46
CA ARG A 9 9.98 24.20 33.96
C ARG A 9 9.70 22.78 34.46
N VAL A 10 9.00 22.67 35.58
CA VAL A 10 8.51 21.39 36.11
C VAL A 10 7.29 20.96 35.30
N GLY A 11 7.35 19.75 34.73
CA GLY A 11 6.28 19.16 33.92
C GLY A 11 6.71 17.79 33.38
N THR A 12 5.78 17.07 32.75
CA THR A 12 6.07 15.78 32.08
C THR A 12 5.97 15.94 30.57
N ASP A 13 6.95 15.43 29.83
CA ASP A 13 6.99 15.55 28.37
C ASP A 13 6.13 14.51 27.62
N ARG A 14 5.42 13.63 28.34
CA ARG A 14 4.60 12.54 27.76
C ARG A 14 3.64 13.01 26.66
N VAL A 15 3.04 14.19 26.81
CA VAL A 15 2.14 14.76 25.79
C VAL A 15 2.95 15.24 24.59
N SER A 16 4.03 15.99 24.84
CA SER A 16 4.94 16.53 23.83
C SER A 16 5.60 15.44 22.98
N GLU A 17 5.96 14.30 23.59
CA GLU A 17 6.52 13.12 22.91
C GLU A 17 5.55 12.48 21.91
N ALA A 18 4.24 12.56 22.17
CA ALA A 18 3.22 12.00 21.28
C ALA A 18 2.87 12.94 20.11
N ILE A 19 3.16 14.24 20.21
CA ILE A 19 2.80 15.25 19.20
C ILE A 19 3.35 14.92 17.81
N PRO A 20 4.64 14.59 17.61
CA PRO A 20 5.17 14.29 16.28
C PRO A 20 4.44 13.12 15.61
N THR A 21 4.13 12.08 16.39
CA THR A 21 3.35 10.92 15.92
C THR A 21 1.95 11.34 15.51
N LYS A 22 1.24 12.12 16.34
CA LYS A 22 -0.12 12.59 16.03
C LYS A 22 -0.17 13.50 14.81
N LEU A 23 0.79 14.41 14.68
CA LEU A 23 0.91 15.30 13.53
C LEU A 23 1.13 14.49 12.24
N ARG A 24 2.08 13.53 12.26
CA ARG A 24 2.30 12.61 11.13
C ARG A 24 1.01 11.90 10.73
N GLN A 25 0.30 11.31 11.70
CA GLN A 25 -0.95 10.60 11.45
C GLN A 25 -2.00 11.50 10.78
N GLN A 26 -2.17 12.73 11.27
CA GLN A 26 -3.12 13.68 10.70
C GLN A 26 -2.73 14.11 9.29
N VAL A 27 -1.45 14.43 9.05
CA VAL A 27 -0.95 14.81 7.72
C VAL A 27 -1.22 13.71 6.71
N TYR A 28 -0.84 12.46 7.03
CA TYR A 28 -1.05 11.34 6.11
C TYR A 28 -2.52 10.95 5.95
N ALA A 29 -3.36 11.12 6.97
CA ALA A 29 -4.80 10.91 6.84
C ALA A 29 -5.45 11.96 5.92
N ILE A 30 -5.00 13.21 5.97
CA ILE A 30 -5.48 14.27 5.05
C ILE A 30 -5.01 13.98 3.62
N LEU A 31 -3.74 13.64 3.45
CA LEU A 31 -3.17 13.28 2.14
C LEU A 31 -3.83 12.04 1.55
N GLY A 32 -4.15 11.03 2.37
CA GLY A 32 -4.91 9.84 1.95
C GLY A 32 -6.27 10.16 1.37
N ASN A 33 -6.95 11.17 1.92
CA ASN A 33 -8.29 11.57 1.48
C ASN A 33 -8.28 12.58 0.33
N ARG A 34 -7.25 13.43 0.22
CA ARG A 34 -7.27 14.59 -0.69
C ARG A 34 -6.07 14.72 -1.62
N GLY A 35 -4.96 14.05 -1.32
CA GLY A 35 -3.66 14.29 -1.95
C GLY A 35 -3.64 14.06 -3.46
N PHE A 36 -4.44 13.11 -3.95
CA PHE A 36 -4.59 12.80 -5.38
C PHE A 36 -6.06 12.77 -5.83
N SER A 37 -6.92 13.49 -5.11
CA SER A 37 -8.30 13.67 -5.54
C SER A 37 -8.37 14.54 -6.79
N GLN A 38 -9.51 14.49 -7.48
CA GLN A 38 -9.77 15.41 -8.58
C GLN A 38 -9.68 16.86 -8.11
N THR A 39 -9.08 17.71 -8.93
CA THR A 39 -9.01 19.16 -8.70
C THR A 39 -10.26 19.81 -9.25
N PHE A 40 -10.79 20.80 -8.53
CA PHE A 40 -11.92 21.62 -8.98
C PHE A 40 -11.42 23.04 -9.24
N GLU A 41 -11.52 23.52 -10.48
CA GLU A 41 -11.44 24.97 -10.77
C GLU A 41 -12.84 25.61 -10.63
N ASP A 42 -13.91 24.87 -11.00
CA ASP A 42 -15.32 25.18 -10.77
C ASP A 42 -16.13 23.87 -10.61
N LYS A 43 -17.33 23.93 -9.99
CA LYS A 43 -18.17 22.75 -9.67
C LYS A 43 -18.52 21.86 -10.89
N SER A 44 -18.42 22.38 -12.11
CA SER A 44 -18.72 21.68 -13.35
C SER A 44 -17.49 21.15 -14.09
N ASN A 45 -16.26 21.43 -13.63
CA ASN A 45 -15.02 21.11 -14.34
C ASN A 45 -14.01 20.43 -13.42
N SER A 46 -14.38 19.27 -12.87
CA SER A 46 -13.42 18.45 -12.14
C SER A 46 -12.42 17.85 -13.12
N LYS A 47 -11.13 18.06 -12.83
CA LYS A 47 -10.03 17.51 -13.62
C LYS A 47 -9.27 16.49 -12.79
N GLU A 48 -8.83 15.45 -13.46
CA GLU A 48 -8.01 14.41 -12.85
C GLU A 48 -6.66 14.97 -12.42
N HIS A 49 -6.11 14.45 -11.32
CA HIS A 49 -4.80 14.88 -10.85
C HIS A 49 -3.73 14.52 -11.91
N PRO A 50 -2.82 15.44 -12.31
CA PRO A 50 -1.88 15.19 -13.42
C PRO A 50 -1.01 13.93 -13.26
N PHE A 51 -0.62 13.62 -12.02
CA PHE A 51 0.11 12.38 -11.73
C PHE A 51 -0.71 11.10 -11.98
N ILE A 52 -2.02 11.13 -11.68
CA ILE A 52 -2.93 10.01 -11.95
C ILE A 52 -3.11 9.83 -13.45
N VAL A 53 -3.28 10.93 -14.18
CA VAL A 53 -3.33 10.94 -15.66
C VAL A 53 -2.09 10.28 -16.25
N LYS A 54 -0.90 10.69 -15.80
CA LYS A 54 0.35 10.11 -16.30
C LYS A 54 0.44 8.60 -16.05
N LEU A 55 0.19 8.14 -14.82
CA LEU A 55 0.26 6.72 -14.48
C LEU A 55 -0.78 5.89 -15.23
N ARG A 56 -1.97 6.44 -15.41
CA ARG A 56 -3.04 5.82 -16.19
C ARG A 56 -2.61 5.61 -17.64
N ASP A 57 -2.01 6.62 -18.25
CA ASP A 57 -1.52 6.54 -19.63
C ASP A 57 -0.39 5.50 -19.74
N ASP A 58 0.55 5.47 -18.79
CA ASP A 58 1.62 4.45 -18.70
C ASP A 58 1.04 3.02 -18.60
N ILE A 59 -0.01 2.83 -17.79
CA ILE A 59 -0.71 1.54 -17.62
C ILE A 59 -1.46 1.15 -18.91
N LEU A 60 -2.18 2.09 -19.53
CA LEU A 60 -2.91 1.84 -20.77
C LEU A 60 -1.94 1.45 -21.89
N ASP A 61 -0.80 2.13 -22.00
CA ASP A 61 0.24 1.80 -22.98
C ASP A 61 0.84 0.41 -22.72
N LEU A 62 1.10 0.07 -21.46
CA LEU A 62 1.52 -1.28 -21.06
C LEU A 62 0.48 -2.33 -21.47
N MET A 63 -0.80 -2.11 -21.17
CA MET A 63 -1.88 -3.05 -21.51
C MET A 63 -2.06 -3.21 -23.01
N ASN A 64 -1.98 -2.10 -23.76
CA ASN A 64 -2.15 -2.09 -25.22
C ASN A 64 -1.08 -2.90 -25.97
N ARG A 65 0.09 -3.14 -25.36
CA ARG A 65 1.11 -4.05 -25.91
C ARG A 65 0.64 -5.50 -25.95
N TYR A 66 -0.17 -5.91 -24.98
CA TYR A 66 -0.67 -7.28 -24.88
C TYR A 66 -2.07 -7.45 -25.46
N ARG A 67 -2.95 -6.44 -25.31
CA ARG A 67 -4.32 -6.47 -25.80
C ARG A 67 -4.85 -5.07 -26.09
N LYS A 68 -5.25 -4.83 -27.34
CA LYS A 68 -5.88 -3.56 -27.75
C LYS A 68 -7.37 -3.56 -27.43
N PHE A 69 -7.85 -2.45 -26.88
CA PHE A 69 -9.28 -2.17 -26.75
C PHE A 69 -9.87 -1.85 -28.14
N LYS A 70 -10.91 -2.58 -28.55
CA LYS A 70 -11.65 -2.30 -29.79
C LYS A 70 -12.91 -1.46 -29.57
N ASP A 71 -13.40 -1.44 -28.34
CA ASP A 71 -14.67 -0.83 -27.92
C ASP A 71 -14.38 0.41 -27.08
N GLN A 72 -14.95 1.55 -27.48
CA GLN A 72 -14.71 2.84 -26.84
C GLN A 72 -15.37 2.97 -25.47
N GLU A 73 -16.54 2.35 -25.25
CA GLU A 73 -17.20 2.37 -23.94
C GLU A 73 -16.40 1.56 -22.92
N ARG A 74 -15.89 0.40 -23.34
CA ARG A 74 -14.99 -0.43 -22.50
C ARG A 74 -13.71 0.31 -22.15
N LEU A 75 -13.12 1.01 -23.12
CA LEU A 75 -11.92 1.81 -22.87
C LEU A 75 -12.20 2.91 -21.84
N LYS A 76 -13.32 3.63 -21.97
CA LYS A 76 -13.70 4.68 -21.01
C LYS A 76 -13.87 4.11 -19.61
N LYS A 77 -14.62 3.01 -19.46
CA LYS A 77 -14.81 2.35 -18.17
C LYS A 77 -13.49 1.89 -17.56
N SER A 78 -12.65 1.19 -18.34
CA SER A 78 -11.33 0.76 -17.87
C SER A 78 -10.44 1.93 -17.46
N THR A 79 -10.54 3.08 -18.14
CA THR A 79 -9.80 4.29 -17.79
C THR A 79 -10.23 4.85 -16.43
N GLU A 80 -11.53 4.82 -16.14
CA GLU A 80 -12.08 5.22 -14.83
C GLU A 80 -11.63 4.25 -13.72
N ASP A 81 -11.74 2.94 -13.97
CA ASP A 81 -11.31 1.89 -13.04
C ASP A 81 -9.80 2.01 -12.73
N ILE A 82 -8.96 2.26 -13.75
CA ILE A 82 -7.51 2.47 -13.58
C ILE A 82 -7.23 3.68 -12.67
N ASN A 83 -7.94 4.79 -12.86
CA ASN A 83 -7.76 5.97 -12.01
C ASN A 83 -8.09 5.67 -10.54
N GLU A 84 -9.14 4.90 -10.29
CA GLU A 84 -9.52 4.49 -8.93
C GLU A 84 -8.47 3.56 -8.32
N ILE A 85 -8.03 2.54 -9.06
CA ILE A 85 -7.00 1.59 -8.62
C ILE A 85 -5.70 2.32 -8.28
N ILE A 86 -5.23 3.25 -9.13
CA ILE A 86 -4.01 4.03 -8.86
C ILE A 86 -4.15 4.78 -7.53
N ARG A 87 -5.29 5.42 -7.29
CA ARG A 87 -5.52 6.16 -6.04
C ARG A 87 -5.54 5.24 -4.83
N GLU A 88 -6.20 4.09 -4.91
CA GLU A 88 -6.23 3.13 -3.80
C GLU A 88 -4.84 2.56 -3.50
N VAL A 89 -4.05 2.22 -4.52
CA VAL A 89 -2.66 1.80 -4.36
C VAL A 89 -1.84 2.90 -3.68
N ILE A 90 -1.92 4.14 -4.17
CA ILE A 90 -1.20 5.26 -3.56
C ILE A 90 -1.64 5.48 -2.11
N ASN A 91 -2.95 5.44 -1.87
CA ASN A 91 -3.55 5.65 -0.56
C ASN A 91 -3.07 4.60 0.44
N ILE A 92 -3.12 3.32 0.07
CA ILE A 92 -2.66 2.24 0.94
C ILE A 92 -1.17 2.39 1.20
N PHE A 93 -0.33 2.28 0.16
CA PHE A 93 1.10 2.10 0.33
C PHE A 93 1.84 3.36 0.77
N PHE A 94 1.41 4.55 0.33
CA PHE A 94 2.15 5.79 0.63
C PHE A 94 1.55 6.59 1.80
N PHE A 95 0.27 6.38 2.13
CA PHE A 95 -0.41 7.18 3.15
C PHE A 95 -0.90 6.34 4.35
N ARG A 96 -1.78 5.36 4.15
CA ARG A 96 -2.39 4.59 5.26
C ARG A 96 -1.36 3.87 6.12
N LEU A 97 -0.32 3.29 5.51
CA LEU A 97 0.77 2.65 6.27
C LEU A 97 1.54 3.66 7.14
N LYS A 98 1.63 4.92 6.68
CA LYS A 98 2.21 6.04 7.42
C LYS A 98 1.24 6.69 8.41
N VAL A 99 0.05 6.13 8.64
CA VAL A 99 -0.83 6.49 9.77
C VAL A 99 -0.66 5.50 10.93
N GLN A 100 -0.18 4.29 10.69
CA GLN A 100 0.00 3.28 11.73
C GLN A 100 1.06 3.69 12.77
N GLN A 101 0.95 3.12 13.97
CA GLN A 101 1.94 3.21 15.05
C GLN A 101 2.17 1.81 15.64
N PRO A 102 3.36 1.19 15.46
CA PRO A 102 4.51 1.64 14.66
C PRO A 102 4.17 1.81 13.16
N ILE A 103 5.04 2.53 12.42
CA ILE A 103 4.86 2.71 10.97
C ILE A 103 4.93 1.34 10.30
N ALA A 104 3.91 1.03 9.49
CA ALA A 104 3.90 -0.18 8.71
C ALA A 104 4.71 -0.01 7.41
N THR A 105 5.32 -1.10 6.97
CA THR A 105 6.03 -1.26 5.70
C THR A 105 5.47 -2.47 4.97
N TRP A 106 5.77 -2.56 3.68
CA TRP A 106 5.43 -3.72 2.86
C TRP A 106 6.70 -4.44 2.41
N TYR A 107 6.62 -5.75 2.28
CA TYR A 107 7.71 -6.59 1.82
C TYR A 107 7.19 -7.60 0.79
N TRP A 108 7.77 -7.57 -0.40
CA TRP A 108 7.51 -8.56 -1.44
C TRP A 108 8.38 -9.77 -1.18
N LEU A 109 7.74 -10.90 -0.89
CA LEU A 109 8.47 -12.12 -0.63
C LEU A 109 9.14 -12.61 -1.92
N PRO A 110 10.41 -13.04 -1.88
CA PRO A 110 11.08 -13.60 -3.05
C PRO A 110 10.43 -14.90 -3.52
N LYS A 111 10.31 -15.08 -4.83
CA LYS A 111 9.88 -16.36 -5.44
C LYS A 111 10.71 -17.52 -4.86
N GLY A 112 10.05 -18.65 -4.63
CA GLY A 112 10.70 -19.85 -4.12
C GLY A 112 10.94 -19.83 -2.60
N THR A 113 10.45 -18.82 -1.87
CA THR A 113 10.46 -18.85 -0.41
C THR A 113 9.51 -19.94 0.09
N ASN A 114 9.92 -20.68 1.11
CA ASN A 114 9.07 -21.69 1.75
C ASN A 114 7.80 -21.03 2.32
N VAL A 115 6.68 -21.72 2.17
CA VAL A 115 5.40 -21.27 2.71
C VAL A 115 5.53 -21.10 4.22
N ASN A 116 5.04 -19.97 4.71
CA ASN A 116 4.97 -19.67 6.13
C ASN A 116 3.57 -19.14 6.42
N SER A 117 2.73 -19.95 7.06
CA SER A 117 1.33 -19.62 7.37
C SER A 117 1.17 -18.41 8.30
N LEU A 118 2.22 -17.94 8.96
CA LEU A 118 2.19 -16.70 9.74
C LEU A 118 2.39 -15.46 8.85
N ARG A 119 3.11 -15.59 7.73
CA ARG A 119 3.46 -14.48 6.82
C ARG A 119 2.76 -14.53 5.48
N MET A 120 2.13 -15.65 5.13
CA MET A 120 1.59 -15.91 3.80
C MET A 120 0.19 -16.50 3.88
N GLU A 121 -0.65 -16.15 2.92
CA GLU A 121 -1.99 -16.67 2.72
C GLU A 121 -2.12 -17.16 1.27
N ALA A 122 -2.53 -18.41 1.09
CA ALA A 122 -3.02 -18.94 -0.18
C ALA A 122 -3.90 -20.18 0.05
N SER A 123 -4.48 -20.69 -1.04
CA SER A 123 -5.20 -21.96 -1.04
C SER A 123 -4.20 -23.13 -1.21
N TRP A 124 -3.77 -23.74 -0.11
CA TRP A 124 -2.99 -25.00 -0.08
C TRP A 124 -3.58 -25.98 0.93
N ASP A 125 -3.32 -27.27 0.77
CA ASP A 125 -3.66 -28.28 1.78
C ASP A 125 -2.68 -28.13 2.96
N GLU A 126 -3.20 -27.93 4.17
CA GLU A 126 -2.40 -27.72 5.38
C GLU A 126 -1.54 -28.95 5.73
N ASN A 127 -1.87 -30.12 5.19
CA ASN A 127 -1.20 -31.39 5.46
C ASN A 127 0.16 -31.58 4.75
N GLU A 128 0.55 -30.70 3.82
CA GLU A 128 1.79 -30.81 3.01
C GLU A 128 2.69 -29.57 3.10
N THR A 129 2.71 -28.88 4.24
CA THR A 129 3.29 -27.52 4.33
C THR A 129 4.82 -27.44 4.40
N ASP A 130 5.55 -28.51 4.73
CA ASP A 130 6.96 -28.42 5.15
C ASP A 130 7.97 -28.14 4.00
N ASP A 131 7.61 -28.34 2.73
CA ASP A 131 8.49 -28.08 1.58
C ASP A 131 7.85 -27.29 0.42
N LEU A 132 6.63 -26.78 0.63
CA LEU A 132 5.92 -26.01 -0.37
C LEU A 132 6.58 -24.65 -0.59
N ARG A 133 6.84 -24.30 -1.85
CA ARG A 133 7.38 -23.00 -2.28
C ARG A 133 6.39 -22.31 -3.18
N PHE A 134 6.16 -21.03 -2.94
CA PHE A 134 5.28 -20.25 -3.81
C PHE A 134 6.01 -19.76 -5.07
N ASP A 135 5.25 -19.55 -6.14
CA ASP A 135 5.77 -19.06 -7.42
C ASP A 135 5.66 -17.53 -7.54
N ILE A 136 4.48 -16.99 -7.20
CA ILE A 136 4.17 -15.57 -7.35
C ILE A 136 3.68 -14.99 -6.02
N CYS A 137 4.26 -13.87 -5.60
CA CYS A 137 3.67 -13.03 -4.55
C CYS A 137 2.78 -11.98 -5.24
N VAL A 138 1.46 -12.10 -5.04
CA VAL A 138 0.44 -11.26 -5.70
C VAL A 138 0.16 -10.01 -4.88
N PHE A 139 0.26 -10.11 -3.55
CA PHE A 139 0.15 -8.98 -2.64
C PHE A 139 1.22 -9.09 -1.55
N PRO A 140 1.90 -7.98 -1.18
CA PRO A 140 3.04 -8.06 -0.28
C PRO A 140 2.60 -8.30 1.17
N LEU A 141 3.52 -8.83 1.97
CA LEU A 141 3.40 -8.84 3.43
C LEU A 141 3.36 -7.39 3.92
N ILE A 142 2.40 -7.04 4.77
CA ILE A 142 2.35 -5.72 5.41
C ILE A 142 2.50 -5.91 6.92
N GLY A 143 3.44 -5.18 7.50
CA GLY A 143 3.74 -5.28 8.91
C GLY A 143 4.65 -4.19 9.43
N SER A 144 5.08 -4.33 10.68
CA SER A 144 6.05 -3.43 11.31
C SER A 144 7.21 -4.25 11.86
N ASN A 145 8.41 -3.68 11.84
CA ASN A 145 9.65 -4.37 12.21
C ASN A 145 9.79 -5.72 11.47
N ILE A 146 9.48 -5.71 10.17
CA ILE A 146 9.60 -6.88 9.30
C ILE A 146 11.05 -7.40 9.39
N ASP A 147 11.19 -8.72 9.54
CA ASP A 147 12.47 -9.43 9.73
C ASP A 147 13.22 -9.11 11.04
N GLN A 148 12.54 -8.53 12.04
CA GLN A 148 13.08 -8.33 13.39
C GLN A 148 12.37 -9.23 14.42
N PRO A 149 12.96 -9.48 15.61
CA PRO A 149 12.36 -10.34 16.64
C PRO A 149 10.98 -9.89 17.13
N ASN A 150 10.63 -8.62 16.97
CA ASN A 150 9.34 -8.03 17.34
C ASN A 150 8.47 -7.75 16.11
N GLU A 151 8.56 -8.61 15.08
CA GLU A 151 7.77 -8.51 13.85
C GLU A 151 6.26 -8.49 14.16
N LYS A 152 5.66 -7.39 13.73
CA LYS A 152 4.24 -7.07 13.60
C LYS A 152 3.56 -7.46 12.30
N VAL A 153 3.09 -8.68 12.05
CA VAL A 153 2.27 -8.92 10.83
C VAL A 153 0.89 -8.27 10.97
N ILE A 154 0.48 -7.49 9.97
CA ILE A 154 -0.83 -6.83 9.88
C ILE A 154 -1.67 -7.45 8.77
N VAL A 155 -1.05 -7.66 7.60
CA VAL A 155 -1.65 -8.36 6.45
C VAL A 155 -0.63 -9.35 5.95
N GLN A 156 -1.04 -10.61 5.78
CA GLN A 156 -0.21 -11.65 5.20
C GLN A 156 0.01 -11.40 3.71
N ALA A 157 1.14 -11.84 3.18
CA ALA A 157 1.36 -11.81 1.75
C ALA A 157 0.40 -12.78 1.06
N GLN A 158 -0.27 -12.33 0.00
CA GLN A 158 -1.04 -13.24 -0.84
C GLN A 158 -0.10 -13.85 -1.86
N VAL A 159 -0.03 -15.17 -1.89
CA VAL A 159 0.88 -15.90 -2.77
C VAL A 159 0.12 -16.91 -3.62
N VAL A 160 0.68 -17.27 -4.76
CA VAL A 160 0.19 -18.34 -5.64
C VAL A 160 1.23 -19.43 -5.68
N MET A 161 0.78 -20.66 -5.42
CA MET A 161 1.63 -21.83 -5.36
C MET A 161 2.11 -22.26 -6.73
N ASN A 162 3.31 -22.83 -6.79
CA ASN A 162 3.77 -23.52 -7.99
C ASN A 162 2.99 -24.83 -8.09
N THR A 163 2.07 -24.96 -9.05
CA THR A 163 1.32 -26.21 -9.28
C THR A 163 1.99 -27.11 -10.31
N LEU A 164 3.28 -26.95 -10.57
CA LEU A 164 4.01 -27.80 -11.49
C LEU A 164 4.30 -29.16 -10.84
N ASP A 165 3.32 -30.04 -10.91
CA ASP A 165 3.55 -31.47 -11.11
C ASP A 165 4.06 -31.67 -12.56
N GLU A 166 5.35 -31.39 -12.81
CA GLU A 166 6.11 -31.91 -13.97
C GLU A 166 7.55 -32.24 -13.58
#